data_AF-A0A6B3RSI6-F1
#
_entry.id   AF-A0A6B3RSI6-F1
#
_cell.length_a   1.000
_cell.length_b   1.000
_cell.length_c   1.000
_cell.angle_alpha   90.00
_cell.angle_beta   90.00
_cell.angle_gamma   90.00
#
_symmetry.space_group_name_H-M   'P 1'
#
loop_
_entity.id
_entity.type
_entity.pdbx_description
1 polymer ?
#
loop_
_entity_poly.entity_id
_entity_poly.type
_entity_poly.pdbx_seq_one_letter_code
_entity_poly.pdbx_strand_id
1 'polypeptide(L)'
;MNIIEQVNQTFTYLAAVKAADLLMQWHPEAEGFRLAPGAHAPKGTLDVESLAPGIVGAETFAAVRPENNRKLANDLTKLAGRTEHHRYVFFISPAFPRTERLPEKERNSVKVYSIAFNA
;
A
#
# COMPACT_ATOMS: atom_id res chain seq x y z
N MET A 1 -20.70 8.04 -3.34
CA MET A 1 -19.31 8.49 -3.50
C MET A 1 -19.33 9.82 -4.26
N ASN A 2 -18.71 10.86 -3.72
CA ASN A 2 -18.55 12.15 -4.41
C ASN A 2 -17.31 12.12 -5.33
N ILE A 3 -17.11 13.16 -6.13
CA ILE A 3 -15.99 13.23 -7.10
C ILE A 3 -14.62 13.17 -6.43
N ILE A 4 -14.46 13.76 -5.24
CA ILE A 4 -13.19 13.75 -4.51
C ILE A 4 -12.88 12.33 -4.03
N GLU A 5 -13.87 11.63 -3.50
CA GLU A 5 -13.75 10.24 -3.08
C GLU A 5 -13.45 9.32 -4.26
N GLN A 6 -14.10 9.54 -5.42
CA GLN A 6 -13.85 8.80 -6.65
C GLN A 6 -12.40 8.98 -7.12
N VAL A 7 -11.93 10.21 -7.24
CA VAL A 7 -10.54 10.50 -7.64
C VAL A 7 -9.56 9.87 -6.66
N ASN A 8 -9.78 10.02 -5.36
CA ASN A 8 -8.90 9.43 -4.35
C ASN A 8 -8.86 7.90 -4.46
N GLN A 9 -10.01 7.26 -4.72
CA GLN A 9 -10.07 5.83 -4.90
C GLN A 9 -9.38 5.37 -6.19
N THR A 10 -9.55 6.08 -7.31
CA THR A 10 -8.83 5.78 -8.56
C THR A 10 -7.31 5.81 -8.36
N PHE A 11 -6.79 6.80 -7.65
CA PHE A 11 -5.36 6.88 -7.37
C PHE A 11 -4.89 5.82 -6.36
N THR A 12 -5.76 5.41 -5.45
CA THR A 12 -5.49 4.27 -4.55
C THR A 12 -5.36 2.96 -5.34
N TYR A 13 -6.24 2.72 -6.32
CA TYR A 13 -6.10 1.59 -7.25
C TYR A 13 -4.78 1.65 -8.03
N LEU A 14 -4.40 2.84 -8.54
CA LEU A 14 -3.12 3.02 -9.24
C LEU A 14 -1.91 2.71 -8.33
N ALA A 15 -1.96 3.15 -7.06
CA ALA A 15 -0.92 2.85 -6.08
C ALA A 15 -0.78 1.33 -5.86
N ALA A 16 -1.90 0.60 -5.75
CA ALA A 16 -1.90 -0.86 -5.59
C ALA A 16 -1.31 -1.59 -6.80
N VAL A 17 -1.64 -1.17 -8.02
CA VAL A 17 -1.09 -1.79 -9.24
C VAL A 17 0.42 -1.56 -9.33
N LYS A 18 0.89 -0.33 -9.09
CA LYS A 18 2.33 -0.03 -9.10
C LYS A 18 3.09 -0.74 -7.96
N ALA A 19 2.48 -0.83 -6.78
CA ALA A 19 3.05 -1.58 -5.67
C ALA A 19 3.19 -3.07 -6.01
N ALA A 20 2.17 -3.67 -6.61
CA ALA A 20 2.20 -5.07 -7.03
C ALA A 20 3.35 -5.36 -8.02
N ASP A 21 3.58 -4.45 -8.99
CA ASP A 21 4.71 -4.58 -9.92
C ASP A 21 6.06 -4.62 -9.21
N LEU A 22 6.30 -3.69 -8.27
CA LEU A 22 7.52 -3.69 -7.45
C LEU A 22 7.64 -4.97 -6.61
N LEU A 23 6.54 -5.38 -5.97
CA LEU A 23 6.53 -6.55 -5.10
C LEU A 23 6.76 -7.85 -5.87
N MET A 24 6.28 -7.98 -7.11
CA MET A 24 6.58 -9.13 -7.98
C MET A 24 8.08 -9.22 -8.28
N GLN A 25 8.76 -8.08 -8.45
CA GLN A 25 10.19 -8.05 -8.70
C GLN A 25 11.01 -8.36 -7.44
N TRP A 26 10.56 -7.88 -6.27
CA TRP A 26 11.27 -8.05 -5.01
C TRP A 26 11.04 -9.40 -4.33
N HIS A 27 9.90 -10.04 -4.60
CA HIS A 27 9.44 -11.26 -3.96
C HIS A 27 8.97 -12.30 -5.00
N PRO A 28 9.89 -12.90 -5.78
CA PRO A 28 9.54 -13.95 -6.74
C PRO A 28 8.87 -15.16 -6.08
N GLU A 29 9.10 -15.39 -4.78
CA GLU A 29 8.47 -16.43 -3.95
C GLU A 29 6.99 -16.18 -3.63
N ALA A 30 6.43 -15.02 -3.98
CA ALA A 30 5.04 -14.67 -3.67
C ALA A 30 3.99 -15.39 -4.53
N GLU A 31 4.41 -16.07 -5.60
CA GLU A 31 3.54 -16.74 -6.60
C GLU A 31 2.50 -15.82 -7.28
N GLY A 32 2.70 -14.51 -7.20
CA GLY A 32 1.77 -13.48 -7.69
C GLY A 32 1.01 -12.79 -6.57
N PHE A 33 0.07 -11.89 -6.92
CA PHE A 33 -0.63 -11.04 -5.96
C PHE A 33 -2.13 -10.93 -6.24
N ARG A 34 -2.92 -10.94 -5.16
CA ARG A 34 -4.32 -10.52 -5.16
C ARG A 34 -4.39 -9.03 -4.84
N LEU A 35 -5.09 -8.27 -5.68
CA LEU A 35 -5.38 -6.85 -5.44
C LEU A 35 -6.83 -6.71 -5.01
N ALA A 36 -7.05 -6.14 -3.83
CA ALA A 36 -8.37 -5.81 -3.31
C ALA A 36 -8.39 -4.42 -2.64
N PRO A 37 -7.84 -3.35 -3.26
CA PRO A 37 -7.79 -2.05 -2.62
C PRO A 37 -9.16 -1.38 -2.52
N GLY A 38 -9.34 -0.60 -1.45
CA GLY A 38 -10.50 0.27 -1.25
C GLY A 38 -11.57 -0.30 -0.31
N ALA A 39 -12.66 0.45 -0.15
CA ALA A 39 -13.60 0.29 0.97
C ALA A 39 -14.50 -0.97 0.92
N HIS A 40 -14.45 -1.74 -0.17
CA HIS A 40 -15.27 -2.95 -0.36
C HIS A 40 -14.47 -4.24 -0.28
N ALA A 41 -13.20 -4.16 0.15
CA ALA A 41 -12.40 -5.34 0.41
C ALA A 41 -13.08 -6.23 1.48
N PRO A 42 -13.05 -7.58 1.32
CA PRO A 42 -13.54 -8.48 2.35
C PRO A 42 -12.89 -8.18 3.70
N LYS A 43 -13.65 -8.30 4.80
CA LYS A 43 -13.08 -8.08 6.14
C LYS A 43 -11.90 -9.02 6.36
N GLY A 44 -10.78 -8.45 6.81
CA GLY A 44 -9.57 -9.20 7.12
C GLY A 44 -8.54 -9.31 5.99
N THR A 45 -8.81 -8.75 4.80
CA THR A 45 -7.83 -8.69 3.72
C THR A 45 -7.00 -7.41 3.77
N LEU A 46 -5.84 -7.47 3.11
CA LEU A 46 -5.04 -6.30 2.78
C LEU A 46 -5.30 -5.87 1.33
N ASP A 47 -4.86 -4.67 0.98
CA ASP A 47 -5.06 -4.14 -0.37
C ASP A 47 -4.27 -4.93 -1.42
N VAL A 48 -3.08 -5.44 -1.04
CA VAL A 48 -2.21 -6.29 -1.85
C VAL A 48 -1.71 -7.45 -0.99
N GLU A 49 -1.97 -8.69 -1.41
CA GLU A 49 -1.56 -9.90 -0.68
C GLU A 49 -0.93 -10.91 -1.65
N SER A 50 0.16 -11.57 -1.24
CA SER A 50 0.76 -12.64 -2.03
C SER A 50 -0.20 -13.82 -2.20
N LEU A 51 -0.10 -14.55 -3.32
CA LEU A 51 -0.83 -15.80 -3.50
C LEU A 51 -0.24 -16.92 -2.64
N ALA A 52 1.09 -16.94 -2.49
CA ALA A 52 1.77 -17.74 -1.48
C ALA A 52 1.39 -17.24 -0.06
N PRO A 53 0.83 -18.10 0.83
CA PRO A 53 0.34 -17.67 2.13
C PRO A 53 1.44 -17.08 3.02
N GLY A 54 1.17 -15.93 3.63
CA GLY A 54 2.03 -15.35 4.67
C GLY A 54 3.32 -14.70 4.17
N ILE A 55 3.58 -14.61 2.87
CA ILE A 55 4.83 -14.03 2.36
C ILE A 55 4.77 -12.50 2.39
N VAL A 56 3.83 -11.89 1.67
CA VAL A 56 3.75 -10.43 1.50
C VAL A 56 2.34 -9.92 1.78
N GLY A 57 2.25 -8.83 2.53
CA GLY A 57 1.03 -8.08 2.73
C GLY A 57 1.27 -6.57 2.68
N ALA A 58 0.40 -5.82 2.00
CA ALA A 58 0.54 -4.37 1.91
C ALA A 58 -0.79 -3.60 1.92
N GLU A 59 -0.75 -2.40 2.49
CA GLU A 59 -1.79 -1.38 2.36
C GLU A 59 -1.36 -0.31 1.35
N THR A 60 -2.34 0.25 0.66
CA THR A 60 -2.15 1.25 -0.39
C THR A 60 -3.12 2.41 -0.21
N PHE A 61 -2.68 3.63 -0.48
CA PHE A 61 -3.58 4.77 -0.52
C PHE A 61 -3.06 5.93 -1.35
N ALA A 62 -3.97 6.84 -1.70
CA ALA A 62 -3.61 8.17 -2.19
C ALA A 62 -3.95 9.23 -1.14
N ALA A 63 -3.09 10.25 -1.03
CA ALA A 63 -3.34 11.41 -0.18
C ALA A 63 -2.47 12.60 -0.58
N VAL A 64 -2.93 13.82 -0.30
CA VAL A 64 -2.09 15.03 -0.47
C VAL A 64 -0.84 14.95 0.40
N ARG A 65 -1.01 14.56 1.67
CA ARG A 65 0.07 14.21 2.60
C ARG A 65 -0.27 12.89 3.28
N PRO A 66 0.68 11.97 3.50
CA PRO A 66 0.40 10.66 4.08
C PRO A 66 -0.12 10.71 5.53
N GLU A 67 0.10 11.82 6.23
CA GLU A 67 -0.40 12.07 7.59
C GLU A 67 -1.89 12.46 7.64
N ASN A 68 -2.49 12.83 6.49
CA ASN A 68 -3.87 13.27 6.43
C ASN A 68 -4.83 12.19 6.95
N ASN A 69 -5.80 12.61 7.77
CA ASN A 69 -6.78 11.73 8.41
C ASN A 69 -6.16 10.53 9.15
N ARG A 70 -4.89 10.66 9.56
CA ARG A 70 -4.13 9.59 10.22
C ARG A 70 -4.02 8.32 9.37
N LYS A 71 -4.16 8.40 8.04
CA LYS A 71 -4.23 7.23 7.14
C LYS A 71 -2.99 6.35 7.27
N LEU A 72 -1.79 6.91 7.12
CA LEU A 72 -0.54 6.16 7.30
C LEU A 72 -0.44 5.52 8.69
N ALA A 73 -0.79 6.26 9.75
CA ALA A 73 -0.72 5.75 11.11
C ALA A 73 -1.67 4.55 11.32
N ASN A 74 -2.88 4.62 10.78
CA ASN A 74 -3.86 3.55 10.88
C ASN A 74 -3.41 2.31 10.09
N ASP A 75 -2.85 2.48 8.90
CA ASP A 75 -2.35 1.37 8.07
C ASP A 75 -1.13 0.69 8.73
N LEU A 76 -0.22 1.47 9.32
CA LEU A 76 0.91 0.94 10.11
C LEU A 76 0.43 0.14 11.33
N THR A 77 -0.61 0.62 12.04
CA THR A 77 -1.20 -0.12 13.16
C THR A 77 -1.87 -1.42 12.68
N LYS A 78 -2.61 -1.38 11.56
CA LYS A 78 -3.22 -2.57 10.95
C LYS A 78 -2.15 -3.62 10.61
N LEU A 79 -1.09 -3.22 9.93
CA LEU A 79 0.00 -4.10 9.50
C LEU A 79 0.90 -4.57 10.65
N ALA A 80 0.95 -3.86 11.78
CA ALA A 80 1.68 -4.34 12.95
C ALA A 80 1.08 -5.64 13.54
N GLY A 81 -0.23 -5.86 13.36
CA GLY A 81 -0.92 -7.08 13.80
C GLY A 81 -0.93 -8.22 12.78
N ARG A 82 -0.21 -8.07 11.66
CA ARG A 82 -0.19 -9.02 10.55
C ARG A 82 1.00 -9.98 10.64
N THR A 83 0.80 -11.22 10.21
CA THR A 83 1.79 -12.30 10.32
C THR A 83 2.69 -12.43 9.10
N GLU A 84 2.39 -11.71 8.03
CA GLU A 84 3.13 -11.75 6.78
C GLU A 84 4.60 -11.39 7.00
N HIS A 85 5.52 -12.13 6.38
CA HIS A 85 6.96 -11.95 6.55
C HIS A 85 7.42 -10.57 6.08
N HIS A 86 6.86 -10.09 4.97
CA HIS A 86 7.17 -8.79 4.41
C HIS A 86 5.92 -7.91 4.38
N ARG A 87 5.98 -6.78 5.08
CA ARG A 87 4.85 -5.87 5.27
C ARG A 87 5.18 -4.49 4.75
N TYR A 88 4.25 -3.92 3.98
CA TYR A 88 4.49 -2.65 3.28
C TYR A 88 3.30 -1.69 3.37
N VAL A 89 3.60 -0.40 3.35
CA VAL A 89 2.65 0.64 2.99
C VAL A 89 3.17 1.36 1.75
N PHE A 90 2.34 1.45 0.72
CA PHE A 90 2.62 2.22 -0.49
C PHE A 90 1.64 3.38 -0.61
N PHE A 91 2.12 4.55 -1.01
CA PHE A 91 1.21 5.66 -1.25
C PHE A 91 1.60 6.54 -2.43
N ILE A 92 0.60 7.14 -3.06
CA ILE A 92 0.80 8.22 -4.04
C ILE A 92 0.48 9.55 -3.35
N SER A 93 1.40 10.51 -3.48
CA SER A 93 1.24 11.86 -2.94
C SER A 93 1.97 12.88 -3.79
N PRO A 94 1.37 14.04 -4.10
CA PRO A 94 2.07 15.13 -4.77
C PRO A 94 3.24 15.69 -3.96
N ALA A 95 3.24 15.53 -2.63
CA ALA A 95 4.36 15.94 -1.77
C ALA A 95 5.55 14.96 -1.82
N PHE A 96 5.36 13.76 -2.35
CA PHE A 96 6.37 12.71 -2.48
C PHE A 96 6.37 12.17 -3.91
N PRO A 97 6.92 12.92 -4.88
CA PRO A 97 6.71 12.66 -6.31
C PRO A 97 7.55 11.50 -6.87
N ARG A 98 8.38 10.85 -6.05
CA ARG A 98 9.30 9.79 -6.48
C ARG A 98 8.88 8.44 -5.91
N THR A 99 9.26 7.38 -6.63
CA THR A 99 9.24 6.02 -6.07
C THR A 99 10.46 5.84 -5.19
N GLU A 100 10.28 5.87 -3.87
CA GLU A 100 11.38 5.75 -2.92
C GLU A 100 10.91 5.21 -1.57
N ARG A 101 11.84 4.55 -0.86
CA ARG A 101 11.63 4.11 0.52
C ARG A 101 11.78 5.30 1.46
N LEU A 102 10.94 5.36 2.49
CA LEU A 102 10.92 6.43 3.49
C LEU A 102 11.14 5.84 4.89
N PRO A 103 12.40 5.50 5.28
CA PRO A 103 12.70 4.86 6.55
C PRO A 103 12.20 5.61 7.79
N GLU A 104 12.15 6.94 7.72
CA GLU A 104 11.68 7.80 8.81
C GLU A 104 10.18 7.69 9.08
N LYS A 105 9.42 7.07 8.16
CA LYS A 105 7.98 6.79 8.30
C LYS A 105 7.67 5.36 8.71
N GLU A 106 8.68 4.48 8.77
CA GLU A 106 8.50 3.07 9.09
C GLU A 106 8.27 2.83 10.58
N ARG A 107 7.48 1.80 10.90
CA ARG A 107 7.24 1.32 12.27
C ARG A 107 6.99 -0.19 12.25
N ASN A 108 7.35 -0.88 13.32
CA ASN A 108 7.04 -2.31 13.51
C ASN A 108 7.45 -3.22 12.32
N SER A 109 8.62 -2.92 11.74
CA SER A 109 9.16 -3.58 10.54
C SER A 109 8.30 -3.48 9.28
N VAL A 110 7.32 -2.58 9.26
CA VAL A 110 6.52 -2.25 8.07
C VAL A 110 7.29 -1.22 7.25
N LYS A 111 7.65 -1.58 6.02
CA LYS A 111 8.38 -0.70 5.11
C LYS A 111 7.44 0.28 4.44
N VAL A 112 7.86 1.53 4.27
CA VAL A 112 7.01 2.60 3.71
C VAL A 112 7.64 3.14 2.43
N TYR A 113 6.83 3.22 1.37
CA TYR A 113 7.25 3.73 0.07
C TYR A 113 6.27 4.78 -0.45
N SER A 114 6.81 5.88 -0.99
CA SER A 114 6.06 6.68 -1.95
C SER A 114 6.17 6.07 -3.34
N ILE A 115 5.17 6.32 -4.19
CA ILE A 115 5.12 5.89 -5.58
C ILE A 115 5.02 7.12 -6.48
N ALA A 116 5.89 7.19 -7.48
CA ALA A 116 5.85 8.26 -8.49
C ALA A 116 4.54 8.22 -9.29
N PHE A 117 3.98 9.42 -9.51
CA PHE A 117 2.76 9.58 -10.31
C PHE A 117 3.02 9.27 -11.80
N ASN A 118 4.14 9.75 -12.35
CA ASN A 118 4.49 9.56 -13.76
C ASN A 118 5.30 8.27 -13.97
N ALA A 119 5.14 7.65 -15.14
CA ALA A 119 6.01 6.59 -15.65
C ALA A 119 7.25 7.20 -16.32
#